data_AF-A0A177A9W6-F1
#
_entry.id   AF-A0A177A9W6-F1
#
_cell.length_a   1.000
_cell.length_b   1.000
_cell.length_c   1.000
_cell.angle_alpha   90.00
_cell.angle_beta   90.00
_cell.angle_gamma   90.00
#
_symmetry.space_group_name_H-M   'P 1'
#
loop_
_entity.id
_entity.type
_entity.pdbx_description
1 polymer ?
#
loop_
_entity_poly.entity_id
_entity_poly.type
_entity_poly.pdbx_seq_one_letter_code
_entity_poly.pdbx_strand_id
1 'polypeptide(L)'
;MRRAEARREEEERVRKERREREEMGGEKQKEVREKRREELEEARFMPVARGVEDEELNRELKGRLRWDDPAMAFLTQKEEGGGGGGGGSTAAASGTGKKTYKGAAAPNRYGIRPGHRWDGVDRGNGWEGERFRALNRTKRNKELDFAWQEDT
;
A
#
# COMPACT_ATOMS: atom_id res chain seq x y z
N MET A 1 21.89 -47.43 0.55
CA MET A 1 22.40 -46.43 -0.42
C MET A 1 21.27 -45.83 -1.27
N ARG A 2 20.55 -46.59 -2.10
CA ARG A 2 19.45 -46.07 -2.97
C ARG A 2 18.35 -45.23 -2.30
N ARG A 3 17.97 -45.51 -1.05
CA ARG A 3 16.93 -44.74 -0.33
C ARG A 3 17.41 -43.35 0.12
N ALA A 4 18.71 -43.18 0.36
CA ALA A 4 19.29 -41.91 0.76
C ALA A 4 19.46 -40.98 -0.45
N GLU A 5 19.81 -41.53 -1.61
CA GLU A 5 19.85 -40.79 -2.88
C GLU A 5 18.45 -40.37 -3.33
N ALA A 6 17.45 -41.26 -3.25
CA ALA A 6 16.07 -40.92 -3.58
C ALA A 6 15.50 -39.79 -2.69
N ARG A 7 15.83 -39.76 -1.40
CA ARG A 7 15.44 -38.66 -0.49
C ARG A 7 16.13 -37.34 -0.85
N ARG A 8 17.42 -37.38 -1.21
CA ARG A 8 18.15 -36.17 -1.64
C ARG A 8 17.61 -35.62 -2.96
N GLU A 9 17.30 -36.48 -3.92
CA GLU A 9 16.71 -36.08 -5.19
C GLU A 9 15.30 -35.51 -5.00
N GLU A 10 14.49 -36.10 -4.12
CA GLU A 10 13.19 -35.55 -3.73
C GLU A 10 13.32 -34.18 -3.06
N GLU A 11 14.24 -34.02 -2.10
CA GLU A 11 14.53 -32.74 -1.44
C GLU A 11 15.01 -31.67 -2.43
N GLU A 12 15.87 -32.01 -3.39
CA GLU A 12 16.32 -31.08 -4.44
C GLU A 12 15.18 -30.68 -5.39
N ARG A 13 14.30 -31.62 -5.75
CA ARG A 13 13.10 -31.32 -6.56
C ARG A 13 12.16 -30.38 -5.82
N VAL A 14 11.88 -30.65 -4.53
CA VAL A 14 11.05 -29.78 -3.69
C VAL A 14 11.69 -28.40 -3.52
N ARG A 15 13.01 -28.33 -3.33
CA ARG A 15 13.74 -27.06 -3.23
C ARG A 15 13.68 -26.26 -4.52
N LYS A 16 13.81 -26.93 -5.67
CA LYS A 16 13.70 -26.31 -7.00
C LYS A 16 12.28 -25.79 -7.24
N GLU A 17 11.26 -26.59 -6.98
CA GLU A 17 9.86 -26.18 -7.11
C GLU A 17 9.54 -24.99 -6.19
N ARG A 18 10.03 -25.02 -4.95
CA ARG A 18 9.88 -23.90 -4.02
C ARG A 18 10.54 -22.63 -4.55
N ARG A 19 11.76 -22.75 -5.10
CA ARG A 19 12.49 -21.62 -5.69
C ARG A 19 11.77 -21.06 -6.90
N GLU A 20 11.29 -21.91 -7.80
CA GLU A 20 10.49 -21.50 -8.96
C GLU A 20 9.22 -20.78 -8.53
N ARG A 21 8.51 -21.31 -7.53
CA ARG A 21 7.32 -20.67 -6.95
C ARG A 21 7.63 -19.31 -6.32
N GLU A 22 8.77 -19.19 -5.64
CA GLU A 22 9.22 -17.93 -5.06
C GLU A 22 9.62 -16.94 -6.15
N GLU A 23 10.33 -17.34 -7.19
CA GLU A 23 10.72 -16.50 -8.34
C GLU A 23 9.49 -16.00 -9.12
N MET A 24 8.45 -16.82 -9.27
CA MET A 24 7.16 -16.43 -9.86
C MET A 24 6.34 -15.48 -8.99
N GLY A 25 6.67 -15.35 -7.69
CA GLY A 25 5.98 -14.47 -6.75
C GLY A 25 6.36 -12.99 -6.94
N GLY A 26 5.41 -12.09 -6.65
CA GLY A 26 5.65 -10.65 -6.76
C GLY A 26 6.64 -10.11 -5.73
N GLU A 27 7.56 -9.25 -6.13
CA GLU A 27 8.56 -8.61 -5.26
C GLU A 27 7.93 -7.93 -4.03
N LYS A 28 6.81 -7.20 -4.23
CA LYS A 28 6.13 -6.52 -3.13
C LYS A 28 5.56 -7.49 -2.10
N GLN A 29 5.13 -8.68 -2.52
CA GLN A 29 4.62 -9.70 -1.60
C GLN A 29 5.75 -10.29 -0.75
N LYS A 30 6.97 -10.39 -1.29
CA LYS A 30 8.16 -10.80 -0.55
C LYS A 30 8.54 -9.74 0.48
N GLU A 31 8.61 -8.47 0.06
CA GLU A 31 8.93 -7.35 0.95
C GLU A 31 7.92 -7.27 2.12
N VAL A 32 6.63 -7.41 1.85
CA VAL A 32 5.59 -7.41 2.90
C VAL A 32 5.75 -8.62 3.84
N ARG A 33 6.15 -9.78 3.33
CA ARG A 33 6.39 -10.97 4.15
C ARG A 33 7.57 -10.77 5.10
N GLU A 34 8.68 -10.24 4.59
CA GLU A 34 9.87 -9.95 5.41
C GLU A 34 9.57 -8.89 6.46
N LYS A 35 8.96 -7.76 6.08
CA LYS A 35 8.55 -6.72 7.04
C LYS A 35 7.64 -7.27 8.13
N ARG A 36 6.65 -8.10 7.76
CA ARG A 36 5.77 -8.72 8.75
C ARG A 36 6.52 -9.67 9.70
N ARG A 37 7.59 -10.33 9.23
CA ARG A 37 8.44 -11.15 10.08
C ARG A 37 9.23 -10.27 11.06
N GLU A 38 9.80 -9.18 10.60
CA GLU A 38 10.52 -8.19 11.44
C GLU A 38 9.57 -7.59 12.49
N GLU A 39 8.38 -7.15 12.09
CA GLU A 39 7.35 -6.63 13.00
C GLU A 39 6.96 -7.66 14.08
N LEU A 40 6.88 -8.94 13.74
CA LEU A 40 6.59 -10.02 14.71
C LEU A 40 7.75 -10.28 15.66
N GLU A 41 9.00 -10.08 15.23
CA GLU A 41 10.18 -10.19 16.10
C GLU A 41 10.25 -8.99 17.05
N GLU A 42 9.98 -7.79 16.56
CA GLU A 42 9.95 -6.55 17.35
C GLU A 42 8.79 -6.54 18.35
N ALA A 43 7.61 -7.02 17.93
CA ALA A 43 6.43 -7.12 18.79
C ALA A 43 6.66 -7.98 20.05
N ARG A 44 7.69 -8.85 20.07
CA ARG A 44 8.08 -9.59 21.28
C ARG A 44 8.59 -8.68 22.40
N PHE A 45 9.16 -7.54 22.03
CA PHE A 45 9.73 -6.56 22.96
C PHE A 45 8.80 -5.37 23.21
N MET A 46 7.76 -5.19 22.39
CA MET A 46 6.80 -4.12 22.54
C MET A 46 5.84 -4.36 23.72
N PRO A 47 5.44 -3.31 24.45
CA PRO A 47 4.38 -3.40 25.44
C PRO A 47 3.02 -3.63 24.78
N VAL A 48 2.08 -4.26 25.49
CA VAL A 48 0.73 -4.57 24.99
C VAL A 48 -0.08 -3.31 24.67
N ALA A 49 0.12 -2.24 25.45
CA ALA A 49 -0.58 -0.96 25.27
C ALA A 49 0.43 0.16 25.05
N ARG A 50 0.11 1.08 24.13
CA ARG A 50 0.87 2.32 23.91
C ARG A 50 0.38 3.40 24.88
N GLY A 51 1.33 4.09 25.51
CA GLY A 51 1.06 5.22 26.42
C GLY A 51 1.24 6.58 25.75
N VAL A 52 0.99 7.65 26.51
CA VAL A 52 1.24 9.04 26.07
C VAL A 52 2.74 9.29 25.82
N GLU A 53 3.60 8.58 26.54
CA GLU A 53 5.06 8.71 26.47
C GLU A 53 5.72 7.87 25.38
N ASP A 54 4.95 7.15 24.55
CA ASP A 54 5.47 6.32 23.46
C ASP A 54 6.26 7.17 22.45
N GLU A 55 7.58 6.98 22.41
CA GLU A 55 8.49 7.81 21.61
C GLU A 55 8.27 7.64 20.10
N GLU A 56 7.98 6.43 19.66
CA GLU A 56 7.80 6.10 18.24
C GLU A 56 6.52 6.75 17.72
N LEU A 57 5.41 6.57 18.45
CA LEU A 57 4.13 7.19 18.15
C LEU A 57 4.25 8.71 18.14
N ASN A 58 4.91 9.29 19.15
CA ASN A 58 5.09 10.74 19.22
C ASN A 58 5.94 11.28 18.06
N ARG A 59 6.94 10.52 17.60
CA ARG A 59 7.73 10.87 16.42
C ARG A 59 6.90 10.83 15.14
N GLU A 60 6.06 9.81 14.98
CA GLU A 60 5.13 9.70 13.84
C GLU A 60 4.15 10.88 13.81
N LEU A 61 3.51 11.18 14.95
CA LEU A 61 2.52 12.25 15.07
C LEU A 61 3.11 13.63 14.77
N LYS A 62 4.33 13.91 15.24
CA LYS A 62 5.08 15.14 14.89
C LYS A 62 5.45 15.22 13.41
N GLY A 63 5.56 14.07 12.74
CA GLY A 63 5.88 13.98 11.32
C GLY A 63 4.70 14.24 10.39
N ARG A 64 3.46 14.12 10.87
CA ARG A 64 2.25 14.28 10.04
C ARG A 64 2.09 15.73 9.58
N LEU A 65 1.92 15.91 8.27
CA LEU A 65 1.61 17.19 7.67
C LEU A 65 0.14 17.54 7.93
N ARG A 66 -0.11 18.76 8.42
CA ARG A 66 -1.44 19.31 8.69
C ARG A 66 -1.73 20.45 7.73
N TRP A 67 -2.75 20.29 6.89
CA TRP A 67 -3.09 21.26 5.84
C TRP A 67 -3.42 22.66 6.36
N ASP A 68 -3.85 22.76 7.63
CA ASP A 68 -4.26 23.97 8.33
C ASP A 68 -3.14 24.59 9.19
N ASP A 69 -1.91 24.08 9.11
CA ASP A 69 -0.79 24.59 9.90
C ASP A 69 -0.17 25.86 9.28
N PRO A 70 -0.27 27.04 9.94
CA PRO A 70 0.32 28.27 9.43
C PRO A 70 1.85 28.21 9.34
N ALA A 71 2.51 27.37 10.15
CA ALA A 71 3.96 27.19 10.11
C ALA A 71 4.42 26.47 8.82
N MET A 72 3.52 25.73 8.15
CA MET A 72 3.84 25.00 6.92
C MET A 72 4.42 25.91 5.82
N ALA A 73 3.95 27.15 5.72
CA ALA A 73 4.45 28.12 4.76
C ALA A 73 5.90 28.60 5.03
N PHE A 74 6.36 28.49 6.28
CA PHE A 74 7.68 28.95 6.72
C PHE A 74 8.71 27.82 6.80
N LEU A 75 8.26 26.56 6.83
CA LEU A 75 9.14 25.40 6.83
C LEU A 75 9.76 25.23 5.44
N THR A 76 10.96 25.78 5.26
CA THR A 76 11.77 25.54 4.06
C THR A 76 12.25 24.10 4.09
N GLN A 77 11.70 23.27 3.20
CA GLN A 77 12.00 21.85 3.01
C GLN A 77 11.32 20.90 4.00
N LYS A 78 10.30 20.23 3.50
CA LYS A 78 10.19 18.78 3.67
C LYS A 78 9.68 18.21 2.36
N GLU A 79 10.39 17.19 1.86
CA GLU A 79 10.24 16.61 0.53
C GLU A 79 8.79 16.43 0.10
N GLU A 80 8.51 16.72 -1.18
CA GLU A 80 7.30 16.36 -1.91
C GLU A 80 7.07 14.84 -1.81
N GLY A 81 6.50 14.39 -0.70
CA GLY A 81 6.49 12.98 -0.32
C GLY A 81 5.20 12.61 0.38
N GLY A 82 4.14 12.42 -0.40
CA GLY A 82 3.00 11.59 -0.03
C GLY A 82 2.02 12.19 0.97
N GLY A 83 1.00 12.91 0.49
CA GLY A 83 -0.16 13.30 1.30
C GLY A 83 -1.04 14.26 0.54
N GLY A 84 -2.33 13.95 0.42
CA GLY A 84 -3.25 14.56 -0.53
C GLY A 84 -3.44 16.08 -0.44
N GLY A 85 -3.75 16.66 -1.59
CA GLY A 85 -4.10 18.07 -1.80
C GLY A 85 -3.67 18.47 -3.20
N GLY A 86 -4.58 19.02 -4.01
CA GLY A 86 -4.43 19.16 -5.45
C GLY A 86 -3.27 20.04 -5.93
N GLY A 87 -2.92 19.86 -7.21
CA GLY A 87 -1.94 20.69 -7.93
C GLY A 87 -0.58 20.01 -8.00
N GLY A 88 -0.32 19.35 -9.13
CA GLY A 88 0.74 18.35 -9.25
C GLY A 88 2.18 18.86 -9.23
N SER A 89 3.09 17.92 -8.99
CA SER A 89 4.52 18.06 -9.21
C SER A 89 5.18 16.68 -9.02
N THR A 90 6.14 16.36 -9.91
CA THR A 90 7.39 15.58 -9.67
C THR A 90 7.34 14.18 -9.02
N ALA A 91 7.56 13.17 -9.86
CA ALA A 91 8.20 11.87 -9.58
C ALA A 91 8.06 11.33 -8.14
N ALA A 92 6.85 10.95 -7.73
CA ALA A 92 6.70 10.11 -6.54
C ALA A 92 7.46 8.79 -6.79
N ALA A 93 8.60 8.59 -6.16
CA ALA A 93 9.24 7.29 -6.16
C ALA A 93 8.23 6.30 -5.56
N SER A 94 7.98 5.18 -6.24
CA SER A 94 7.20 4.11 -5.64
C SER A 94 7.95 3.61 -4.40
N GLY A 95 7.26 3.00 -3.44
CA GLY A 95 7.90 2.41 -2.25
C GLY A 95 8.97 1.34 -2.55
N THR A 96 9.19 0.98 -3.82
CA THR A 96 10.24 0.07 -4.30
C THR A 96 11.38 0.83 -5.01
N GLY A 97 11.44 2.17 -4.91
CA GLY A 97 12.44 3.00 -5.59
C GLY A 97 12.24 3.14 -7.10
N LYS A 98 11.14 2.60 -7.65
CA LYS A 98 10.84 2.66 -9.09
C LYS A 98 10.14 3.98 -9.42
N LYS A 99 10.55 4.62 -10.52
CA LYS A 99 9.94 5.87 -10.97
C LYS A 99 8.46 5.65 -11.33
N THR A 100 7.57 6.51 -10.83
CA THR A 100 6.15 6.51 -11.21
C THR A 100 5.84 7.58 -12.26
N TYR A 101 4.67 7.47 -12.88
CA TYR A 101 4.14 8.46 -13.80
C TYR A 101 3.88 9.79 -13.09
N LYS A 102 4.32 10.89 -13.73
CA LYS A 102 4.23 12.25 -13.16
C LYS A 102 2.85 12.89 -13.32
N GLY A 103 2.09 12.50 -14.36
CA GLY A 103 0.78 13.09 -14.63
C GLY A 103 -0.34 12.51 -13.76
N ALA A 104 -1.55 13.05 -13.95
CA ALA A 104 -2.76 12.51 -13.35
C ALA A 104 -3.09 11.14 -13.96
N ALA A 105 -3.55 10.22 -13.12
CA ALA A 105 -3.96 8.88 -13.53
C ALA A 105 -5.34 8.58 -12.96
N ALA A 106 -6.13 7.79 -13.67
CA ALA A 106 -7.41 7.30 -13.16
C ALA A 106 -7.19 6.49 -11.86
N PRO A 107 -8.05 6.66 -10.85
CA PRO A 107 -7.95 5.88 -9.63
C PRO A 107 -8.27 4.40 -9.92
N ASN A 108 -7.64 3.51 -9.17
CA ASN A 108 -7.95 2.08 -9.20
C ASN A 108 -8.15 1.56 -7.78
N ARG A 109 -8.77 0.39 -7.65
CA ARG A 109 -9.07 -0.24 -6.35
C ARG A 109 -7.84 -0.38 -5.42
N TYR A 110 -6.65 -0.52 -5.98
CA TYR A 110 -5.43 -0.84 -5.22
C TYR A 110 -4.54 0.37 -4.94
N GLY A 111 -4.94 1.59 -5.37
CA GLY A 111 -4.11 2.79 -5.25
C GLY A 111 -2.76 2.71 -5.96
N ILE A 112 -2.59 1.77 -6.91
CA ILE A 112 -1.32 1.56 -7.60
C ILE A 112 -1.16 2.65 -8.65
N ARG A 113 -0.10 3.46 -8.55
CA ARG A 113 0.21 4.48 -9.56
C ARG A 113 0.82 3.84 -10.82
N PRO A 114 0.52 4.38 -12.01
CA PRO A 114 1.14 3.90 -13.24
C PRO A 114 2.65 4.10 -13.22
N GLY A 115 3.37 3.23 -13.94
CA GLY A 115 4.81 3.34 -14.11
C GLY A 115 5.20 4.56 -14.93
N HIS A 116 6.43 5.04 -14.78
CA HIS A 116 6.89 6.29 -15.41
C HIS A 116 6.83 6.33 -16.95
N ARG A 117 6.65 5.18 -17.61
CA ARG A 117 6.58 5.06 -19.08
C ARG A 117 5.16 5.05 -19.62
N TRP A 118 4.15 5.12 -18.75
CA TRP A 118 2.77 5.21 -19.19
C TRP A 118 2.56 6.55 -19.94
N ASP A 119 1.80 6.52 -21.02
CA ASP A 119 1.59 7.65 -21.92
C ASP A 119 0.40 8.55 -21.51
N GLY A 120 -0.34 8.16 -20.47
CA GLY A 120 -1.50 8.91 -19.97
C GLY A 120 -2.82 8.53 -20.64
N VAL A 121 -2.82 7.65 -21.64
CA VAL A 121 -4.05 7.23 -22.33
C VAL A 121 -4.63 5.99 -21.64
N ASP A 122 -5.87 6.13 -21.16
CA ASP A 122 -6.63 5.01 -20.60
C ASP A 122 -7.09 4.07 -21.73
N ARG A 123 -6.73 2.80 -21.60
CA ARG A 123 -7.07 1.71 -22.54
C ARG A 123 -7.88 0.61 -21.86
N GLY A 124 -8.45 0.89 -20.69
CA GLY A 124 -9.31 -0.04 -19.97
C GLY A 124 -10.68 -0.21 -20.61
N ASN A 125 -11.39 -1.24 -20.17
CA ASN A 125 -12.79 -1.51 -20.55
C ASN A 125 -13.82 -0.69 -19.74
N GLY A 126 -13.38 0.26 -18.90
CA GLY A 126 -14.25 1.07 -18.05
C GLY A 126 -14.69 0.43 -16.72
N TRP A 127 -14.29 -0.81 -16.42
CA TRP A 127 -14.75 -1.56 -15.24
C TRP A 127 -14.46 -0.87 -13.89
N GLU A 128 -13.27 -0.30 -13.70
CA GLU A 128 -12.92 0.41 -12.45
C GLU A 128 -13.88 1.58 -12.21
N GLY A 129 -14.21 2.35 -13.25
CA GLY A 129 -15.18 3.45 -13.18
C GLY A 129 -16.58 2.98 -12.80
N GLU A 130 -17.06 1.90 -13.44
CA GLU A 130 -18.36 1.31 -13.10
C GLU A 130 -18.41 0.77 -11.67
N ARG A 131 -17.33 0.16 -11.20
CA ARG A 131 -17.20 -0.33 -9.83
C ARG A 131 -17.31 0.81 -8.83
N PHE A 132 -16.62 1.93 -9.04
CA PHE A 132 -16.72 3.09 -8.13
C PHE A 132 -18.14 3.65 -8.10
N ARG A 133 -18.82 3.75 -9.26
CA ARG A 133 -20.24 4.15 -9.30
C ARG A 133 -21.12 3.17 -8.54
N ALA A 134 -20.88 1.86 -8.68
CA ALA A 134 -21.63 0.83 -7.96
C ALA A 134 -21.45 0.94 -6.44
N LEU A 135 -20.22 1.11 -5.96
CA LEU A 135 -19.93 1.32 -4.54
C LEU A 135 -20.63 2.56 -3.97
N ASN A 136 -20.60 3.67 -4.71
CA ASN A 136 -21.29 4.89 -4.30
C ASN A 136 -22.81 4.68 -4.24
N ARG A 137 -23.40 3.93 -5.19
CA ARG A 137 -24.82 3.57 -5.15
C ARG A 137 -25.16 2.73 -3.93
N THR A 138 -24.37 1.70 -3.61
CA THR A 138 -24.59 0.86 -2.43
C THR A 138 -24.51 1.68 -1.14
N LYS A 139 -23.49 2.56 -1.02
CA LYS A 139 -23.33 3.42 0.15
C LYS A 139 -24.52 4.38 0.31
N ARG A 140 -24.91 5.07 -0.77
CA ARG A 140 -26.05 5.98 -0.80
C ARG A 140 -27.35 5.26 -0.40
N ASN A 141 -27.61 4.08 -0.95
CA ASN A 141 -28.83 3.34 -0.63
C ASN A 141 -28.86 2.93 0.85
N LYS A 142 -27.74 2.47 1.42
CA LYS A 142 -27.65 2.17 2.86
C LYS A 142 -27.95 3.40 3.73
N GLU A 143 -27.45 4.57 3.34
CA GLU A 143 -27.72 5.83 4.05
C GLU A 143 -29.20 6.24 3.93
N LEU A 144 -29.80 6.07 2.76
CA LEU A 144 -31.24 6.32 2.55
C LEU A 144 -32.10 5.36 3.36
N ASP A 145 -31.80 4.07 3.33
CA ASP A 145 -32.53 3.04 4.07
C ASP A 145 -32.48 3.32 5.58
N PHE A 146 -31.32 3.75 6.10
CA PHE A 146 -31.18 4.17 7.49
C PHE A 146 -32.00 5.42 7.80
N ALA A 147 -31.91 6.46 6.97
CA ALA A 147 -32.69 7.69 7.16
C ALA A 147 -34.20 7.43 7.12
N TRP A 148 -34.66 6.48 6.31
CA TRP A 148 -36.07 6.09 6.23
C TRP A 148 -36.53 5.29 7.44
N GLN A 149 -35.65 4.47 8.05
CA GLN A 149 -35.96 3.75 9.28
C GLN A 149 -36.08 4.67 10.50
N GLU A 150 -35.28 5.73 10.56
CA GLU A 150 -35.31 6.70 11.67
C GLU A 150 -36.54 7.64 11.59
N ASP A 151 -37.14 7.81 10.41
CA ASP A 151 -38.32 8.66 10.19
C ASP A 151 -39.66 7.93 10.40
N THR A 152 -39.63 6.62 10.68
CA THR A 152 -40.80 5.76 10.99
C THR A 152 -40.81 5.30 12.43
#